data_AF-A0A2X2M5J7-F1
#
_entry.id   AF-A0A2X2M5J7-F1
#
_cell.length_a   1.000
_cell.length_b   1.000
_cell.length_c   1.000
_cell.angle_alpha   90.00
_cell.angle_beta   90.00
_cell.angle_gamma   90.00
#
_symmetry.space_group_name_H-M   'P 1'
#
loop_
_entity.id
_entity.type
_entity.pdbx_description
1 polymer ?
#
loop_
_entity_poly.entity_id
_entity_poly.type
_entity_poly.pdbx_seq_one_letter_code
_entity_poly.pdbx_strand_id
1 'polypeptide(L)'
;MTYIKNETVYTGAIILSAISGKRLDSFGHRGIRATHFSFEDINNKGDLNERVTDALAIASCINAHPYVKGELCVSDDLTYTTGYFASAKIGYHRLFDIKPVNTRYGGRIIFVDDRIDLNHYILFLESTPKQVVYETV
;
A
#
# COMPACT_ATOMS: atom_id res chain seq x y z
N MET A 1 -4.57 12.89 -8.12
CA MET A 1 -5.84 12.64 -7.41
C MET A 1 -6.82 11.74 -8.16
N THR A 2 -6.74 11.62 -9.49
CA THR A 2 -7.74 10.92 -10.32
C THR A 2 -8.03 9.48 -9.90
N TYR A 3 -7.04 8.77 -9.34
CA TYR A 3 -7.20 7.36 -8.92
C TYR A 3 -7.68 7.17 -7.47
N ILE A 4 -7.85 8.25 -6.69
CA ILE A 4 -8.36 8.22 -5.31
C ILE A 4 -9.71 8.95 -5.20
N LYS A 5 -9.80 10.14 -5.79
CA LYS A 5 -11.02 10.98 -5.77
C LYS A 5 -11.92 10.63 -6.96
N ASN A 6 -12.34 9.36 -7.05
CA ASN A 6 -13.30 8.90 -8.04
C ASN A 6 -14.24 7.86 -7.40
N GLU A 7 -15.33 7.53 -8.09
CA GLU A 7 -16.28 6.49 -7.65
C GLU A 7 -15.86 5.07 -8.08
N THR A 8 -14.75 4.94 -8.80
CA THR A 8 -14.20 3.66 -9.24
C THR A 8 -13.58 2.94 -8.05
N VAL A 9 -14.13 1.78 -7.73
CA VAL A 9 -13.59 0.93 -6.68
C VAL A 9 -12.47 0.06 -7.26
N TYR A 10 -11.22 0.40 -6.90
CA TYR A 10 -10.07 -0.46 -7.17
C TYR A 10 -9.96 -1.53 -6.09
N THR A 11 -9.76 -2.78 -6.49
CA THR A 11 -9.67 -3.90 -5.53
C THR A 11 -8.23 -4.24 -5.13
N GLY A 12 -7.28 -3.36 -5.48
CA GLY A 12 -5.85 -3.56 -5.34
C GLY A 12 -5.10 -2.25 -5.57
N ALA A 13 -3.78 -2.34 -5.66
CA ALA A 13 -2.89 -1.20 -5.84
C ALA A 13 -2.72 -0.83 -7.31
N ILE A 14 -2.63 0.47 -7.59
CA ILE A 14 -2.20 1.00 -8.88
C ILE A 14 -0.73 1.36 -8.78
N ILE A 15 0.06 1.03 -9.81
CA ILE A 15 1.48 1.42 -9.86
C ILE A 15 1.62 2.65 -10.73
N LEU A 16 2.13 3.73 -10.15
CA LEU A 16 2.42 4.98 -10.83
C LEU A 16 3.92 5.27 -10.89
N SER A 17 4.36 5.83 -12.02
CA SER A 17 5.65 6.48 -12.12
C SER A 17 5.72 7.65 -11.14
N ALA A 18 6.72 7.65 -10.27
CA ALA A 18 6.99 8.74 -9.34
C ALA A 18 7.48 10.02 -10.05
N ILE A 19 7.91 9.92 -11.31
CA ILE A 19 8.41 11.03 -12.11
C ILE A 19 7.28 11.61 -12.96
N SER A 20 6.61 10.76 -13.75
CA SER A 20 5.61 11.21 -14.74
C SER A 20 4.16 11.19 -14.24
N GLY A 21 3.88 10.51 -13.11
CA GLY A 21 2.53 10.28 -12.61
C GLY A 21 1.68 9.35 -13.47
N LYS A 22 2.26 8.75 -14.53
CA LYS A 22 1.57 7.82 -15.41
C LYS A 22 1.40 6.45 -14.74
N ARG A 23 0.29 5.80 -15.03
CA ARG A 23 0.03 4.42 -14.62
C ARG A 23 0.90 3.48 -15.44
N LEU A 24 1.59 2.58 -14.75
CA LEU A 24 2.55 1.64 -15.33
C LEU A 24 2.00 0.21 -15.41
N ASP A 25 1.07 -0.16 -14.53
CA ASP A 25 0.44 -1.48 -14.55
C ASP A 25 -0.74 -1.56 -15.55
N SER A 26 -1.05 -2.78 -16.00
CA SER A 26 -2.11 -3.06 -16.98
C SER A 26 -3.33 -3.79 -16.41
N PHE A 27 -3.54 -3.77 -15.08
CA PHE A 27 -4.57 -4.58 -14.41
C PHE A 27 -5.93 -3.89 -14.20
N GLY A 28 -6.18 -2.76 -14.86
CA GLY A 28 -7.49 -2.10 -14.84
C GLY A 28 -8.00 -1.81 -13.43
N HIS A 29 -9.21 -2.24 -13.08
CA HIS A 29 -9.77 -2.02 -11.74
C HIS A 29 -9.28 -3.04 -10.69
N ARG A 30 -8.71 -4.18 -11.12
CA ARG A 30 -8.17 -5.19 -10.21
C ARG A 30 -7.00 -4.63 -9.41
N GLY A 31 -6.07 -3.96 -10.10
CA GLY A 31 -4.79 -3.54 -9.54
C GLY A 31 -3.94 -4.74 -9.10
N ILE A 32 -2.85 -4.47 -8.39
CA ILE A 32 -1.93 -5.47 -7.82
C ILE A 32 -2.31 -5.76 -6.38
N ARG A 33 -2.24 -7.03 -5.96
CA ARG A 33 -2.45 -7.41 -4.55
C ARG A 33 -1.18 -7.98 -3.94
N ALA A 34 -0.68 -7.32 -2.90
CA ALA A 34 0.29 -7.95 -2.02
C ALA A 34 -0.39 -9.17 -1.36
N THR A 35 0.18 -10.35 -1.57
CA THR A 35 -0.33 -11.62 -1.03
C THR A 35 0.85 -12.49 -0.61
N HIS A 36 0.57 -13.72 -0.13
CA HIS A 36 1.60 -14.69 0.27
C HIS A 36 2.58 -14.12 1.30
N PHE A 37 2.08 -13.35 2.27
CA PHE A 37 2.89 -12.84 3.38
C PHE A 37 2.33 -13.31 4.71
N SER A 38 3.22 -13.51 5.68
CA SER A 38 2.87 -13.65 7.10
C SER A 38 3.40 -12.45 7.88
N PHE A 39 2.83 -12.22 9.06
CA PHE A 39 3.29 -11.21 10.01
C PHE A 39 3.62 -11.89 11.33
N GLU A 40 4.78 -11.56 11.90
CA GLU A 40 5.25 -12.06 13.18
C GLU A 40 5.65 -10.86 14.07
N ASP A 41 4.98 -10.72 15.22
CA ASP A 41 5.39 -9.80 16.28
C ASP A 41 6.26 -10.58 17.28
N ILE A 42 7.58 -10.39 17.19
CA ILE A 42 8.54 -11.11 18.05
C ILE A 42 8.35 -10.74 19.52
N ASN A 43 7.92 -9.51 19.80
CA ASN A 43 7.80 -9.01 21.17
C ASN A 43 6.49 -9.42 21.83
N ASN A 44 5.55 -10.02 21.09
CA ASN A 44 4.22 -10.45 21.56
C ASN A 44 3.51 -9.40 22.42
N LYS A 45 3.69 -8.11 22.12
CA LYS A 45 3.10 -7.06 22.96
C LYS A 45 1.59 -7.00 22.82
N GLY A 46 1.05 -7.49 21.70
CA GLY A 46 -0.40 -7.50 21.46
C GLY A 46 -1.02 -6.11 21.33
N ASP A 47 -0.19 -5.06 21.25
CA ASP A 47 -0.62 -3.66 21.23
C ASP A 47 -1.16 -3.24 19.84
N LEU A 48 -0.88 -4.02 18.79
CA LEU A 48 -1.32 -3.73 17.44
C LEU A 48 -2.72 -4.29 17.18
N ASN A 49 -3.66 -3.41 16.83
CA ASN A 49 -4.95 -3.81 16.30
C ASN A 49 -4.76 -4.54 14.96
N GLU A 50 -5.54 -5.60 14.69
CA GLU A 50 -5.54 -6.39 13.45
C GLU A 50 -5.47 -5.53 12.18
N ARG A 51 -6.26 -4.44 12.10
CA ARG A 51 -6.22 -3.53 10.94
C ARG A 51 -4.88 -2.84 10.75
N VAL A 52 -4.21 -2.49 11.85
CA VAL A 52 -2.90 -1.85 11.84
C VAL A 52 -1.84 -2.88 11.46
N THR A 53 -1.94 -4.10 12.00
CA THR A 53 -1.06 -5.22 11.65
C THR A 53 -1.10 -5.52 10.15
N ASP A 54 -2.29 -5.67 9.56
CA ASP A 54 -2.45 -5.90 8.12
C ASP A 54 -1.90 -4.74 7.28
N ALA A 55 -2.22 -3.50 7.66
CA ALA A 55 -1.73 -2.32 6.95
C ALA A 55 -0.20 -2.23 6.99
N LEU A 56 0.42 -2.49 8.14
CA LEU A 56 1.87 -2.53 8.30
C LEU A 56 2.50 -3.66 7.50
N ALA A 57 1.93 -4.87 7.51
CA ALA A 57 2.44 -6.00 6.75
C ALA A 57 2.45 -5.70 5.24
N ILE A 58 1.32 -5.20 4.72
CA ILE A 58 1.19 -4.82 3.31
C ILE A 58 2.16 -3.68 2.97
N ALA A 59 2.27 -2.66 3.83
CA ALA A 59 3.17 -1.54 3.61
C ALA A 59 4.63 -1.96 3.57
N SER A 60 5.03 -2.86 4.47
CA SER A 60 6.38 -3.42 4.51
C SER A 60 6.68 -4.21 3.23
N CYS A 61 5.75 -5.04 2.76
CA CYS A 61 5.92 -5.76 1.50
C CYS A 61 6.06 -4.80 0.32
N ILE A 62 5.20 -3.78 0.23
CA ILE A 62 5.21 -2.83 -0.88
C ILE A 62 6.52 -2.03 -0.91
N ASN A 63 6.98 -1.57 0.25
CA ASN A 63 8.16 -0.71 0.35
C ASN A 63 9.50 -1.46 0.45
N ALA A 64 9.50 -2.80 0.38
CA ALA A 64 10.71 -3.61 0.43
C ALA A 64 11.65 -3.40 -0.78
N HIS A 65 11.13 -2.92 -1.91
CA HIS A 65 11.91 -2.76 -3.13
C HIS A 65 12.55 -1.37 -3.23
N PRO A 66 13.87 -1.24 -3.52
CA PRO A 66 14.59 0.04 -3.49
C PRO A 66 14.11 1.09 -4.52
N TYR A 67 13.49 0.63 -5.60
CA TYR A 67 12.88 1.52 -6.60
C TYR A 67 11.46 1.97 -6.23
N VAL A 68 10.87 1.50 -5.13
CA VAL A 68 9.61 2.05 -4.60
C VAL A 68 9.93 3.33 -3.83
N LYS A 69 9.24 4.42 -4.18
CA LYS A 69 9.40 5.75 -3.54
C LYS A 69 8.42 5.96 -2.40
N GLY A 70 7.33 5.20 -2.38
CA GLY A 70 6.36 5.16 -1.31
C GLY A 70 5.03 4.62 -1.79
N GLU A 71 4.07 4.58 -0.89
CA GLU A 71 2.69 4.27 -1.19
C GLU A 71 1.73 5.22 -0.46
N LEU A 72 0.57 5.43 -1.07
CA LEU A 72 -0.57 6.12 -0.49
C LEU A 72 -1.74 5.15 -0.42
N CYS A 73 -2.30 4.96 0.76
CA CYS A 73 -3.50 4.17 0.96
C CYS A 73 -4.60 5.03 1.58
N VAL A 74 -5.77 5.03 0.95
CA VAL A 74 -6.97 5.67 1.45
C VAL A 74 -8.06 4.61 1.51
N SER A 75 -8.67 4.43 2.68
CA SER A 75 -9.77 3.48 2.82
C SER A 75 -10.95 3.89 1.93
N ASP A 76 -11.65 2.92 1.36
CA ASP A 76 -12.90 3.11 0.61
C ASP A 76 -14.16 3.01 1.51
N ASP A 77 -13.99 2.70 2.79
CA ASP A 77 -15.07 2.64 3.80
C ASP A 77 -15.69 4.02 4.03
N LEU A 78 -17.03 4.10 4.00
CA LEU A 78 -17.78 5.36 4.11
C LEU A 78 -17.52 6.14 5.40
N THR A 79 -17.17 5.44 6.49
CA THR A 79 -16.99 5.97 7.83
C THR A 79 -15.52 6.14 8.22
N TYR A 80 -14.60 5.52 7.50
CA TYR A 80 -13.17 5.55 7.80
C TYR A 80 -12.42 6.57 6.95
N THR A 81 -12.18 7.77 7.50
CA THR A 81 -11.48 8.87 6.80
C THR A 81 -9.96 8.87 6.98
N THR A 82 -9.43 7.90 7.74
CA THR A 82 -7.98 7.78 7.94
C THR A 82 -7.36 6.97 6.79
N GLY A 83 -6.27 7.50 6.24
CA GLY A 83 -5.38 6.78 5.34
C GLY A 83 -3.97 6.75 5.92
N TYR A 84 -3.01 6.42 5.06
CA TYR A 84 -1.60 6.52 5.41
C TYR A 84 -0.74 6.74 4.18
N PHE A 85 0.44 7.28 4.42
CA PHE A 85 1.55 7.26 3.47
C PHE A 85 2.70 6.49 4.09
N ALA A 86 3.30 5.58 3.32
CA ALA A 86 4.45 4.80 3.78
C ALA A 86 5.59 4.88 2.77
N SER A 87 6.83 4.94 3.26
CA SER A 87 8.02 4.72 2.42
C SER A 87 9.16 4.14 3.24
N ALA A 88 10.13 3.53 2.58
CA ALA A 88 11.35 3.06 3.24
C ALA A 88 12.13 4.17 3.97
N LYS A 89 11.96 5.45 3.59
CA LYS A 89 12.70 6.58 4.18
C LYS A 89 12.08 7.14 5.44
N ILE A 90 10.75 7.26 5.47
CA ILE A 90 10.04 7.92 6.57
C ILE A 90 9.24 6.92 7.42
N GLY A 91 9.07 5.68 6.95
CA GLY A 91 8.24 4.69 7.62
C GLY A 91 6.76 4.91 7.33
N TYR A 92 5.91 4.41 8.23
CA TYR A 92 4.46 4.43 8.11
C TYR A 92 3.87 5.64 8.84
N HIS A 93 3.20 6.54 8.10
CA HIS A 93 2.57 7.73 8.65
C HIS A 93 1.08 7.75 8.39
N ARG A 94 0.29 7.84 9.47
CA ARG A 94 -1.17 7.99 9.37
C ARG A 94 -1.54 9.39 8.90
N LEU A 95 -2.49 9.44 7.99
CA LEU A 95 -3.06 10.68 7.45
C LEU A 95 -4.53 10.73 7.86
N PHE A 96 -4.85 11.57 8.82
CA PHE A 96 -6.22 11.79 9.29
C PHE A 96 -7.00 12.66 8.28
N ASP A 97 -8.30 12.44 8.18
CA ASP A 97 -9.23 13.22 7.34
C ASP A 97 -8.81 13.37 5.86
N ILE A 98 -8.22 12.32 5.29
CA ILE A 98 -7.72 12.35 3.90
C ILE A 98 -8.83 12.33 2.85
N LYS A 99 -10.06 11.98 3.25
CA LYS A 99 -11.26 11.99 2.40
C LYS A 99 -12.49 12.51 3.16
N PRO A 100 -13.51 13.04 2.45
CA PRO A 100 -14.76 13.42 3.10
C PRO A 100 -15.50 12.19 3.63
N VAL A 101 -16.19 12.37 4.77
CA VAL A 101 -17.11 11.37 5.34
C VAL A 101 -18.20 11.03 4.32
N ASN A 102 -18.68 9.78 4.33
CA ASN A 102 -19.69 9.26 3.43
C ASN A 102 -19.28 9.23 1.94
N THR A 103 -17.98 9.20 1.64
CA THR A 103 -17.48 8.99 0.28
C THR A 103 -16.77 7.65 0.14
N ARG A 104 -16.94 7.01 -1.02
CA ARG A 104 -16.18 5.81 -1.41
C ARG A 104 -14.82 6.13 -2.06
N TYR A 105 -14.40 7.39 -2.03
CA TYR A 105 -13.08 7.79 -2.49
C TYR A 105 -12.04 6.99 -1.70
N GLY A 106 -11.14 6.32 -2.40
CA GLY A 106 -10.30 5.31 -1.80
C GLY A 106 -9.44 4.62 -2.82
N GLY A 107 -8.56 3.76 -2.33
CA GLY A 107 -7.64 2.99 -3.15
C GLY A 107 -6.22 3.06 -2.64
N ARG A 108 -5.35 2.35 -3.35
CA ARG A 108 -3.93 2.23 -3.02
C ARG A 108 -3.10 2.58 -4.24
N ILE A 109 -2.11 3.43 -4.06
CA ILE A 109 -1.17 3.84 -5.09
C ILE A 109 0.24 3.53 -4.61
N ILE A 110 1.01 2.85 -5.46
CA ILE A 110 2.43 2.61 -5.27
C ILE A 110 3.19 3.52 -6.23
N PHE A 111 4.09 4.34 -5.71
CA PHE A 111 4.94 5.22 -6.49
C PHE A 111 6.29 4.55 -6.71
N VAL A 112 6.67 4.36 -7.97
CA VAL A 112 7.92 3.68 -8.34
C VAL A 112 8.81 4.53 -9.23
N ASP A 113 10.10 4.30 -9.15
CA ASP A 113 11.08 4.76 -10.13
C ASP A 113 10.87 4.03 -11.46
N ASP A 114 10.99 4.73 -12.59
CA ASP A 114 10.77 4.15 -13.93
C ASP A 114 11.83 3.08 -14.30
N ARG A 115 12.92 3.00 -13.53
CA ARG A 115 13.97 1.97 -13.66
C ARG A 115 13.59 0.61 -13.05
N ILE A 116 12.44 0.51 -12.38
CA ILE A 116 12.02 -0.74 -11.75
C ILE A 116 11.73 -1.81 -12.81
N ASP A 117 12.18 -3.05 -12.56
CA ASP A 117 11.65 -4.20 -13.27
C ASP A 117 10.24 -4.49 -12.75
N LEU A 118 9.25 -3.97 -13.48
CA LEU A 118 7.85 -4.03 -13.07
C LEU A 118 7.35 -5.48 -12.97
N ASN A 119 7.77 -6.37 -13.87
CA ASN A 119 7.33 -7.76 -13.87
C ASN A 119 7.89 -8.50 -12.66
N HIS A 120 9.18 -8.30 -12.36
CA HIS A 120 9.79 -8.88 -11.17
C HIS A 120 9.16 -8.36 -9.88
N TYR A 121 8.90 -7.06 -9.82
CA TYR A 121 8.25 -6.45 -8.64
C TYR A 121 6.82 -6.94 -8.44
N ILE A 122 6.03 -7.08 -9.51
CA ILE A 122 4.67 -7.64 -9.43
C ILE A 122 4.72 -9.10 -8.98
N LEU A 123 5.63 -9.91 -9.54
CA LEU A 123 5.81 -11.31 -9.12
C LEU A 123 6.15 -11.40 -7.63
N PHE A 124 7.04 -10.52 -7.16
CA PHE A 124 7.35 -10.41 -5.75
C PHE A 124 6.09 -10.13 -4.93
N LEU A 125 5.28 -9.14 -5.30
CA LEU A 125 4.07 -8.79 -4.55
C LEU A 125 3.00 -9.89 -4.56
N GLU A 126 2.72 -10.51 -5.70
CA GLU A 126 1.56 -11.40 -5.86
C GLU A 126 1.85 -12.89 -5.66
N SER A 127 3.10 -13.33 -5.70
CA SER A 127 3.40 -14.77 -5.74
C SER A 127 4.57 -15.21 -4.88
N THR A 128 5.55 -14.34 -4.60
CA THR A 128 6.67 -14.71 -3.74
C THR A 128 6.23 -14.77 -2.27
N PRO A 129 6.46 -15.89 -1.57
CA PRO A 129 6.25 -15.99 -0.12
C PRO A 129 7.16 -15.02 0.64
N LYS A 130 6.62 -14.37 1.67
CA LYS A 130 7.30 -13.33 2.45
C LYS A 130 6.95 -13.48 3.93
N GLN A 131 7.86 -13.05 4.80
CA GLN A 131 7.60 -12.91 6.22
C GLN A 131 7.93 -11.47 6.64
N VAL A 132 6.97 -10.80 7.26
CA VAL A 132 7.17 -9.50 7.87
C VAL A 132 7.43 -9.73 9.35
N VAL A 133 8.63 -9.37 9.79
CA VAL A 133 9.05 -9.48 11.18
C VAL A 133 8.96 -8.09 11.82
N TYR A 134 8.16 -7.96 12.86
CA TYR A 134 8.03 -6.74 13.64
C TYR A 134 8.79 -6.87 14.96
N GLU A 135 9.73 -5.95 15.16
CA GLU A 135 10.54 -5.83 16.36
C GLU A 135 10.47 -4.39 16.85
N THR A 136 10.10 -4.21 18.12
CA THR A 136 10.21 -2.92 18.81
C THR A 136 11.62 -2.80 19.36
N VAL A 137 12.38 -1.84 18.85
CA VAL A 137 13.70 -1.45 19.38
C VAL A 137 13.53 -0.56 20.60
#